data_AF-A0AAW9K799-F1
#
_entry.id   AF-A0AAW9K799-F1
#
_cell.length_a   1.000
_cell.length_b   1.000
_cell.length_c   1.000
_cell.angle_alpha   90.00
_cell.angle_beta   90.00
_cell.angle_gamma   90.00
#
_symmetry.space_group_name_H-M   'P 1'
#
loop_
_entity.id
_entity.type
_entity.pdbx_description
1 polymer ?
#
loop_
_entity_poly.entity_id
_entity_poly.type
_entity_poly.pdbx_seq_one_letter_code
_entity_poly.pdbx_strand_id
1 'polypeptide(L)'
;IRSGQTTLTPENDDLLTNYLWPIVREMAKTAIENNQNLVVEGCYIPFNWKDDFSDEYLEHIQYYCLVMTEKYIDNNFLDIKGYANVIEGRLDDSFLSPEMLIKENDSNLEMCKKYRCDYILIDEEYKVDVEL
;
A
#
# COMPACT_ATOMS: atom_id res chain seq x y z
N ILE A 1 -15.59 4.67 -9.15
CA ILE A 1 -15.10 3.32 -9.50
C ILE A 1 -16.20 2.26 -9.66
N ARG A 2 -16.86 1.71 -8.63
CA ARG A 2 -18.04 0.80 -8.84
C ARG A 2 -19.32 1.28 -8.16
N SER A 3 -19.17 2.13 -7.14
CA SER A 3 -20.27 2.79 -6.43
C SER A 3 -20.96 3.94 -7.19
N GLY A 4 -20.45 4.32 -8.37
CA GLY A 4 -20.93 5.46 -9.14
C GLY A 4 -20.59 6.85 -8.56
N GLN A 5 -19.83 6.94 -7.47
CA GLN A 5 -19.53 8.21 -6.78
C GLN A 5 -18.45 9.07 -7.46
N THR A 6 -17.70 8.50 -8.41
CA THR A 6 -16.65 9.19 -9.17
C THR A 6 -16.48 8.56 -10.54
N THR A 7 -16.11 9.38 -11.53
CA THR A 7 -15.76 8.97 -12.89
C THR A 7 -14.31 8.49 -13.03
N LEU A 8 -13.51 8.59 -11.97
CA LEU A 8 -12.13 8.07 -11.96
C LEU A 8 -12.11 6.55 -12.16
N THR A 9 -11.10 6.08 -12.89
CA THR A 9 -10.80 4.66 -13.10
C THR A 9 -9.74 4.18 -12.11
N PRO A 10 -9.60 2.85 -11.89
CA PRO A 10 -8.51 2.29 -11.09
C PRO A 10 -7.11 2.80 -11.51
N GLU A 11 -6.90 3.08 -12.79
CA GLU A 11 -5.63 3.60 -13.34
C GLU A 11 -5.33 5.07 -13.01
N ASN A 12 -6.15 5.74 -12.20
CA ASN A 12 -5.97 7.14 -11.83
C ASN A 12 -5.44 7.28 -10.39
N ASP A 13 -4.38 6.57 -10.06
CA ASP A 13 -3.84 6.40 -8.70
C ASP A 13 -3.74 7.69 -7.88
N ASP A 14 -3.09 8.73 -8.42
CA ASP A 14 -2.93 10.01 -7.71
C ASP A 14 -4.28 10.70 -7.43
N LEU A 15 -5.19 10.67 -8.41
CA LEU A 15 -6.51 11.28 -8.27
C LEU A 15 -7.39 10.47 -7.32
N LEU A 16 -7.25 9.13 -7.34
CA LEU A 16 -7.96 8.25 -6.43
C LEU A 16 -7.48 8.38 -5.00
N THR A 17 -6.17 8.49 -4.78
CA THR A 17 -5.60 8.73 -3.45
C THR A 17 -6.19 10.01 -2.85
N ASN A 18 -6.17 11.11 -3.62
CA ASN A 18 -6.76 12.38 -3.18
C ASN A 18 -8.26 12.30 -2.91
N TYR A 19 -8.98 11.49 -3.68
CA TYR A 19 -10.43 11.34 -3.54
C TYR A 19 -10.83 10.42 -2.37
N LEU A 20 -10.13 9.30 -2.18
CA LEU A 20 -10.47 8.25 -1.22
C LEU A 20 -9.87 8.50 0.16
N TRP A 21 -8.66 9.07 0.25
CA TRP A 21 -7.96 9.26 1.53
C TRP A 21 -8.79 10.03 2.57
N PRO A 22 -9.46 11.15 2.24
CA PRO A 22 -10.29 11.85 3.21
C PRO A 22 -11.40 10.97 3.80
N ILE A 23 -11.97 10.05 3.01
CA ILE A 23 -13.02 9.14 3.46
C ILE A 23 -12.43 8.06 4.37
N VAL A 24 -11.35 7.42 3.92
CA VAL A 24 -10.65 6.35 4.64
C VAL A 24 -10.12 6.86 5.98
N ARG A 25 -9.56 8.07 6.01
CA ARG A 25 -9.07 8.72 7.23
C ARG A 25 -10.16 8.88 8.29
N GLU A 26 -11.35 9.36 7.91
CA GLU A 26 -12.44 9.53 8.87
C GLU A 26 -13.03 8.18 9.32
N MET A 27 -13.01 7.15 8.45
CA MET A 27 -13.33 5.78 8.87
C MET A 27 -12.34 5.24 9.90
N ALA A 28 -11.04 5.51 9.73
CA ALA A 28 -10.01 5.11 10.69
C ALA A 28 -10.19 5.81 12.05
N LYS A 29 -10.44 7.12 12.06
CA LYS A 29 -10.77 7.86 13.30
C LYS A 29 -11.99 7.27 14.00
N THR A 30 -13.06 7.01 13.24
CA THR A 30 -14.28 6.40 13.78
C THR A 30 -14.00 5.03 14.41
N ALA A 31 -13.16 4.20 13.78
CA ALA A 31 -12.79 2.90 14.35
C ALA A 31 -12.04 3.06 15.68
N ILE A 32 -11.06 3.97 15.73
CA ILE A 32 -10.28 4.28 16.95
C ILE A 32 -11.20 4.79 18.07
N GLU A 33 -12.05 5.77 17.79
CA GLU A 33 -12.99 6.35 18.76
C GLU A 33 -13.96 5.30 19.34
N ASN A 34 -14.32 4.29 18.53
CA ASN A 34 -15.21 3.20 18.94
C ASN A 34 -14.46 1.98 19.51
N ASN A 35 -13.14 2.06 19.73
CA ASN A 35 -12.30 0.94 20.18
C ASN A 35 -12.45 -0.31 19.29
N GLN A 36 -12.50 -0.09 17.97
CA GLN A 36 -12.60 -1.15 16.96
C GLN A 36 -11.29 -1.31 16.20
N ASN A 37 -10.94 -2.56 15.89
CA ASN A 37 -9.82 -2.87 15.02
C ASN A 37 -10.25 -2.72 13.55
N LEU A 38 -9.45 -2.03 12.75
CA LEU A 38 -9.65 -1.85 11.32
C LEU A 38 -8.32 -2.04 10.59
N VAL A 39 -8.31 -2.93 9.59
CA VAL A 39 -7.20 -3.03 8.63
C VAL A 39 -7.62 -2.30 7.36
N VAL A 40 -6.76 -1.39 6.91
CA VAL A 40 -6.90 -0.68 5.64
C VAL A 40 -5.74 -1.10 4.75
N GLU A 41 -6.06 -1.72 3.62
CA GLU A 41 -5.10 -2.12 2.59
C GLU A 41 -5.50 -1.47 1.26
N GLY A 42 -4.51 -1.14 0.44
CA GLY A 42 -4.68 -0.62 -0.92
C GLY A 42 -3.84 0.63 -1.22
N CYS A 43 -3.83 1.03 -2.49
CA CYS A 43 -2.96 2.07 -3.05
C CYS A 43 -3.34 3.53 -2.71
N TYR A 44 -4.37 3.76 -1.90
CA TYR A 44 -4.95 5.09 -1.63
C TYR A 44 -4.55 5.70 -0.28
N ILE A 45 -3.44 5.24 0.31
CA ILE A 45 -2.86 5.81 1.54
C ILE A 45 -1.66 6.69 1.14
N PRO A 46 -1.73 8.01 1.32
CA PRO A 46 -0.61 8.89 0.96
C PRO A 46 0.56 8.71 1.93
N PHE A 47 1.80 8.85 1.47
CA PHE A 47 2.98 8.70 2.33
C PHE A 47 3.05 9.72 3.47
N ASN A 48 2.43 10.89 3.30
CA ASN A 48 2.36 11.91 4.34
C ASN A 48 1.12 11.76 5.25
N TRP A 49 0.48 10.58 5.29
CA TRP A 49 -0.75 10.32 6.05
C TRP A 49 -0.67 10.76 7.53
N LYS A 50 0.53 10.68 8.15
CA LYS A 50 0.75 11.08 9.54
C LYS A 50 0.36 12.54 9.79
N ASP A 51 0.47 13.41 8.79
CA ASP A 51 0.13 14.84 8.89
C ASP A 51 -1.36 15.09 9.14
N ASP A 52 -2.22 14.10 8.88
CA ASP A 52 -3.67 14.21 9.00
C ASP A 52 -4.24 13.71 10.34
N PHE A 53 -3.38 13.26 11.26
CA PHE A 53 -3.74 12.74 12.58
C PHE A 53 -3.00 13.50 13.69
N SER A 54 -3.65 13.67 14.84
CA SER A 54 -2.97 14.13 16.05
C SER A 54 -2.20 12.99 16.72
N ASP A 55 -1.26 13.34 17.60
CA ASP A 55 -0.44 12.37 18.34
C ASP A 55 -1.28 11.29 19.05
N GLU A 56 -2.44 11.67 19.63
CA GLU A 56 -3.39 10.74 20.25
C GLU A 56 -3.90 9.65 19.30
N TYR A 57 -4.21 9.98 18.04
CA TYR A 57 -4.61 8.97 17.05
C TYR A 57 -3.43 8.13 16.60
N LEU A 58 -2.24 8.72 16.47
CA LEU A 58 -1.05 8.03 16.00
C LEU A 58 -0.62 6.89 16.92
N GLU A 59 -0.90 6.98 18.23
CA GLU A 59 -0.65 5.89 19.20
C GLU A 59 -1.45 4.61 18.89
N HIS A 60 -2.53 4.72 18.11
CA HIS A 60 -3.42 3.61 17.75
C HIS A 60 -3.27 3.11 16.31
N ILE A 61 -2.33 3.68 15.53
CA ILE A 61 -2.17 3.36 14.11
C ILE A 61 -0.81 2.72 13.87
N GLN A 62 -0.82 1.49 13.36
CA GLN A 62 0.35 0.85 12.77
C GLN A 62 0.28 0.95 11.24
N TYR A 63 1.41 1.21 10.61
CA TYR A 63 1.54 1.30 9.15
C TYR A 63 2.68 0.42 8.68
N TYR A 64 2.47 -0.32 7.61
CA TYR A 64 3.50 -1.17 7.01
C TYR A 64 3.47 -1.01 5.49
N CYS A 65 4.53 -0.45 4.90
CA CYS A 65 4.77 -0.53 3.46
C CYS A 65 5.66 -1.74 3.16
N LEU A 66 5.19 -2.67 2.33
CA LEU A 66 6.01 -3.79 1.86
C LEU A 66 6.80 -3.35 0.64
N VAL A 67 8.12 -3.44 0.71
CA VAL A 67 9.03 -3.01 -0.36
C VAL A 67 9.94 -4.17 -0.74
N MET A 68 9.88 -4.61 -1.99
CA MET A 68 10.78 -5.61 -2.56
C MET A 68 12.01 -4.95 -3.16
N THR A 69 13.22 -5.44 -2.85
CA THR A 69 14.44 -4.92 -3.46
C THR A 69 14.56 -5.34 -4.92
N GLU A 70 15.35 -4.61 -5.71
CA GLU A 70 15.74 -5.00 -7.06
C GLU A 70 16.24 -6.45 -7.11
N LYS A 71 17.17 -6.79 -6.20
CA LYS A 71 17.70 -8.14 -6.04
C LYS A 71 16.60 -9.17 -5.79
N TYR A 72 15.62 -8.87 -4.93
CA TYR A 72 14.53 -9.80 -4.66
C TYR A 72 13.66 -10.00 -5.91
N ILE A 73 13.30 -8.92 -6.59
CA ILE A 73 12.45 -8.95 -7.78
C ILE A 73 13.13 -9.74 -8.89
N ASP A 74 14.39 -9.47 -9.20
CA ASP A 74 15.13 -10.17 -10.26
C ASP A 74 15.20 -11.68 -10.02
N ASN A 75 15.43 -12.08 -8.76
CA ASN A 75 15.55 -13.49 -8.40
C ASN A 75 14.20 -14.22 -8.35
N ASN A 76 13.09 -13.51 -8.09
CA ASN A 76 11.79 -14.12 -7.80
C ASN A 76 10.66 -13.66 -8.74
N PHE A 77 10.96 -12.94 -9.82
CA PHE A 77 9.94 -12.34 -10.68
C PHE A 77 8.91 -13.34 -11.22
N LEU A 78 9.36 -14.54 -11.62
CA LEU A 78 8.46 -15.57 -12.12
C LEU A 78 7.49 -16.07 -11.03
N ASP A 79 7.97 -16.18 -9.79
CA ASP A 79 7.13 -16.56 -8.66
C ASP A 79 6.17 -15.43 -8.28
N ILE A 80 6.63 -14.18 -8.23
CA ILE A 80 5.79 -12.99 -8.02
C ILE A 80 4.64 -12.98 -9.03
N LYS A 81 4.95 -13.16 -10.32
CA LYS A 81 3.95 -13.19 -11.40
C LYS A 81 3.05 -14.43 -11.31
N GLY A 82 3.61 -15.60 -10.95
CA GLY A 82 2.86 -16.84 -10.79
C GLY A 82 1.86 -16.80 -9.62
N TYR A 83 2.20 -16.09 -8.55
CA TYR A 83 1.35 -15.95 -7.36
C TYR A 83 0.48 -14.69 -7.35
N ALA A 84 0.58 -13.80 -8.35
CA ALA A 84 -0.21 -12.57 -8.46
C ALA A 84 -1.74 -12.80 -8.41
N ASN A 85 -2.19 -14.03 -8.70
CA ASN A 85 -3.60 -14.42 -8.80
C ASN A 85 -4.06 -15.44 -7.75
N VAL A 86 -3.30 -15.64 -6.66
CA VAL A 86 -3.65 -16.64 -5.63
C VAL A 86 -4.89 -16.28 -4.84
N ILE A 87 -5.01 -15.00 -4.47
CA ILE A 87 -6.10 -14.48 -3.64
C ILE A 87 -7.17 -13.74 -4.46
N GLU A 88 -6.80 -13.20 -5.63
CA GLU A 88 -7.70 -12.49 -6.53
C GLU A 88 -7.55 -12.98 -7.98
N GLY A 89 -8.63 -12.88 -8.76
CA GLY A 89 -8.62 -13.19 -10.21
C GLY A 89 -8.45 -11.92 -11.03
N ARG A 90 -7.21 -11.53 -11.30
CA ARG A 90 -6.85 -10.43 -12.20
C ARG A 90 -7.13 -10.81 -13.65
N LEU A 91 -7.52 -9.82 -14.44
CA LEU A 91 -7.98 -10.03 -15.82
C LEU A 91 -6.81 -10.23 -16.80
N ASP A 92 -5.75 -9.43 -16.69
CA ASP A 92 -4.57 -9.49 -17.54
C ASP A 92 -3.36 -8.86 -16.82
N ASP A 93 -2.32 -9.66 -16.56
CA ASP A 93 -1.04 -9.23 -15.98
C ASP A 93 0.12 -9.33 -17.00
N SER A 94 -0.21 -9.39 -18.31
CA SER A 94 0.80 -9.53 -19.37
C SER A 94 1.74 -8.34 -19.48
N PHE A 95 1.27 -7.14 -19.08
CA PHE A 95 2.04 -5.91 -19.07
C PHE A 95 3.10 -5.84 -17.98
N LEU A 96 2.98 -6.66 -16.93
CA LEU A 96 3.89 -6.62 -15.78
C LEU A 96 5.31 -7.06 -16.19
N SER A 97 6.28 -6.19 -15.94
CA SER A 97 7.71 -6.45 -16.17
C SER A 97 8.54 -6.24 -14.89
N PRO A 98 9.73 -6.85 -14.78
CA PRO A 98 10.63 -6.62 -13.65
C PRO A 98 10.97 -5.14 -13.49
N GLU A 99 11.26 -4.45 -14.60
CA GLU A 99 11.68 -3.04 -14.58
C GLU A 99 10.58 -2.13 -14.02
N MET A 100 9.32 -2.43 -14.29
CA MET A 100 8.18 -1.69 -13.71
C MET A 100 8.11 -1.91 -12.20
N LEU A 101 8.18 -3.16 -11.75
CA LEU A 101 8.13 -3.49 -10.32
C LEU A 101 9.30 -2.87 -9.54
N ILE A 102 10.52 -2.94 -10.09
CA ILE A 102 11.71 -2.37 -9.47
C ILE A 102 11.52 -0.86 -9.31
N LYS A 103 11.13 -0.18 -10.40
CA LYS A 103 10.91 1.27 -10.39
C LYS A 103 9.84 1.69 -9.37
N GLU A 104 8.74 0.97 -9.29
CA GLU A 104 7.66 1.25 -8.34
C GLU A 104 8.11 1.02 -6.89
N ASN A 105 8.80 -0.08 -6.61
CA ASN A 105 9.30 -0.38 -5.26
C ASN A 105 10.40 0.60 -4.81
N ASP A 106 11.30 0.99 -5.70
CA ASP A 106 12.31 2.00 -5.41
C ASP A 106 11.67 3.36 -5.09
N SER A 107 10.68 3.78 -5.90
CA SER A 107 9.91 4.99 -5.63
C SER A 107 9.19 4.93 -4.28
N ASN A 108 8.59 3.80 -3.95
CA ASN A 108 7.93 3.60 -2.65
C ASN A 108 8.92 3.65 -1.48
N LEU A 109 10.11 3.05 -1.64
CA LEU A 109 11.17 3.10 -0.63
C LEU A 109 11.67 4.52 -0.40
N GLU A 110 11.88 5.29 -1.49
CA GLU A 110 12.27 6.69 -1.40
C GLU A 110 11.21 7.53 -0.67
N MET A 111 9.93 7.33 -0.97
CA MET A 111 8.85 8.04 -0.29
C MET A 111 8.73 7.62 1.18
N CYS A 112 8.83 6.33 1.51
CA CYS A 112 8.86 5.87 2.90
C CYS A 112 9.99 6.55 3.68
N LYS A 113 11.20 6.61 3.12
CA LYS A 113 12.34 7.30 3.74
C LYS A 113 12.09 8.80 3.90
N LYS A 114 11.55 9.45 2.86
CA LYS A 114 11.25 10.88 2.83
C LYS A 114 10.24 11.28 3.91
N TYR A 115 9.17 10.50 4.08
CA TYR A 115 8.09 10.77 5.03
C TYR A 115 8.22 10.01 6.35
N ARG A 116 9.30 9.25 6.54
CA ARG A 116 9.57 8.43 7.74
C ARG A 116 8.40 7.47 8.03
N CYS A 117 7.91 6.83 6.98
CA CYS A 117 6.96 5.73 7.08
C CYS A 117 7.70 4.44 7.46
N ASP A 118 7.06 3.62 8.27
CA ASP A 118 7.56 2.29 8.58
C ASP A 118 7.37 1.37 7.35
N TYR A 119 8.40 0.58 7.05
CA TYR A 119 8.40 -0.31 5.89
C TYR A 119 9.13 -1.61 6.21
N ILE A 120 8.72 -2.68 5.54
CA ILE A 120 9.36 -4.00 5.59
C ILE A 120 10.10 -4.18 4.27
N LEU A 121 11.42 -4.28 4.35
CA LEU A 121 12.27 -4.50 3.20
C LEU A 121 12.43 -6.01 2.95
N ILE A 122 12.00 -6.46 1.78
CA ILE A 122 12.07 -7.85 1.33
C ILE A 122 13.25 -7.96 0.37
N ASP A 123 14.37 -8.53 0.82
CA ASP A 123 15.62 -8.62 0.04
C ASP A 123 15.96 -10.04 -0.44
N GLU A 124 15.95 -11.03 0.46
CA GLU A 124 16.30 -12.41 0.12
C GLU A 124 15.10 -13.35 0.21
N GLU A 125 14.34 -13.25 1.28
CA GLU A 125 13.19 -14.10 1.56
C GLU A 125 11.98 -13.25 1.92
N TYR A 126 10.79 -13.72 1.54
CA TYR A 126 9.52 -13.10 1.92
C TYR A 126 9.20 -13.39 3.39
N LYS A 127 9.71 -12.54 4.29
CA LYS A 127 9.49 -12.59 5.74
C LYS A 127 8.80 -11.31 6.19
N VAL A 128 7.48 -11.36 6.33
CA VAL A 128 6.62 -10.19 6.59
C VAL A 128 5.75 -10.36 7.85
N ASP A 129 6.18 -11.19 8.79
CA ASP A 129 5.47 -11.36 10.06
C ASP A 129 5.48 -10.04 10.84
N VAL A 130 4.29 -9.56 11.19
CA VAL A 130 4.08 -8.35 11.99
C VAL A 130 3.36 -8.70 13.29
N GLU A 131 3.79 -8.09 14.39
CA GLU A 131 3.08 -8.18 15.67
C GLU A 131 1.96 -7.13 15.68
N LEU A 132 0.71 -7.61 15.67
CA LEU A 132 -0.51 -6.79 15.70
C LEU A 132 -0.99 -6.53 17.14
#